data_AF-J9FWP7-F1
#
_entry.id   AF-J9FWP7-F1
#
_cell.length_a   1.000
_cell.length_b   1.000
_cell.length_c   1.000
_cell.angle_alpha   90.00
_cell.angle_beta   90.00
_cell.angle_gamma   90.00
#
_symmetry.space_group_name_H-M   'P 1'
#
loop_
_entity.id
_entity.type
_entity.pdbx_description
1 polymer ?
#
loop_
_entity_poly.entity_id
_entity_poly.type
_entity_poly.pdbx_seq_one_letter_code
_entity_poly.pdbx_strand_id
1 'polypeptide(L)'
;MAASKKAGEELFFRYAQETGAKVAVYRFVNLMGHSRPKYNSAVSTFCWAVANDEPFTVNDRSTELELLYIDDLVEGMFDLLEGKEQHCEFDGVDTVLQDDGRYCCVPMT
;
A
#
# COMPACT_ATOMS: atom_id res chain seq x y z
N MET A 1 10.95 6.23 -2.25
CA MET A 1 10.78 5.62 -0.91
C MET A 1 11.59 6.38 0.15
N ALA A 2 11.00 6.72 1.31
CA ALA A 2 11.71 7.48 2.35
C ALA A 2 12.72 6.60 3.12
N ALA A 3 13.92 7.14 3.42
CA ALA A 3 15.02 6.39 4.04
C ALA A 3 14.64 5.73 5.38
N SER A 4 13.80 6.39 6.19
CA SER A 4 13.30 5.84 7.46
C SER A 4 12.43 4.60 7.27
N LYS A 5 11.56 4.57 6.24
CA LYS A 5 10.74 3.39 5.93
C LYS A 5 11.60 2.21 5.51
N LYS A 6 12.57 2.44 4.61
CA LYS A 6 13.50 1.40 4.17
C LYS A 6 14.33 0.82 5.33
N ALA A 7 14.82 1.67 6.23
CA ALA A 7 15.53 1.22 7.42
C ALA A 7 14.64 0.38 8.36
N GLY A 8 13.35 0.71 8.46
CA GLY A 8 12.37 -0.08 9.21
C GLY A 8 12.18 -1.48 8.63
N GLU A 9 12.05 -1.60 7.30
CA GLU A 9 11.93 -2.91 6.64
C GLU A 9 13.15 -3.79 6.93
N GLU A 10 14.36 -3.27 6.73
CA GLU A 10 15.61 -4.00 7.00
C GLU A 10 15.72 -4.45 8.46
N LEU A 11 15.25 -3.62 9.40
CA LEU A 11 15.20 -3.97 10.82
C LEU A 11 14.30 -5.18 11.08
N PHE A 12 13.10 -5.20 10.51
CA PHE A 12 12.16 -6.32 10.69
C PHE A 12 12.64 -7.60 10.00
N PHE A 13 13.27 -7.51 8.84
CA PHE A 13 13.88 -8.67 8.20
C PHE A 13 15.01 -9.28 9.03
N ARG A 14 15.87 -8.44 9.62
CA ARG A 14 16.91 -8.93 10.54
C ARG A 14 16.30 -9.58 11.78
N TYR A 15 15.25 -8.97 12.34
CA TYR A 15 14.54 -9.53 13.49
C TYR A 15 13.96 -10.92 13.20
N ALA A 16 13.38 -11.14 12.01
CA ALA A 16 12.92 -12.46 11.58
C ALA A 16 14.05 -13.48 11.52
N GLN A 17 15.22 -13.10 10.99
CA GLN A 17 16.40 -13.98 10.95
C GLN A 17 16.92 -14.33 12.35
N GLU A 18 16.91 -13.37 13.27
CA GLU A 18 17.42 -13.54 14.64
C GLU A 18 16.46 -14.37 15.52
N THR A 19 15.15 -14.27 15.31
CA THR A 19 14.14 -14.83 16.22
C THR A 19 13.32 -15.97 15.63
N GLY A 20 13.31 -16.14 14.31
CA GLY A 20 12.42 -17.06 13.61
C GLY A 20 10.95 -16.58 13.57
N ALA A 21 10.66 -15.36 13.99
CA ALA A 21 9.31 -14.80 13.91
C ALA A 21 8.87 -14.60 12.44
N LYS A 22 7.60 -14.93 12.13
CA LYS A 22 7.01 -14.60 10.82
C LYS A 22 6.94 -13.09 10.67
N VAL A 23 7.57 -12.57 9.62
CA VAL A 23 7.54 -11.14 9.26
C VAL A 23 7.10 -11.04 7.81
N ALA A 24 6.07 -10.23 7.57
CA ALA A 24 5.56 -9.91 6.24
C ALA A 24 5.64 -8.41 6.03
N VAL A 25 6.32 -7.98 4.97
CA VAL A 25 6.57 -6.55 4.69
C VAL A 25 5.84 -6.18 3.41
N TYR A 26 4.90 -5.24 3.52
CA TYR A 26 4.11 -4.70 2.41
C TYR A 26 4.46 -3.24 2.15
N ARG A 27 4.48 -2.84 0.87
CA ARG A 27 4.61 -1.44 0.45
C ARG A 27 3.33 -0.97 -0.22
N PHE A 28 2.37 -0.51 0.58
CA PHE A 28 1.12 -0.01 0.03
C PHE A 28 1.29 1.35 -0.66
N VAL A 29 0.65 1.47 -1.82
CA VAL A 29 0.42 2.74 -2.52
C VAL A 29 -0.67 3.54 -1.79
N ASN A 30 -1.17 4.62 -2.41
CA ASN A 30 -2.20 5.43 -1.77
C ASN A 30 -3.49 4.63 -1.61
N LEU A 31 -4.02 4.57 -0.39
CA LEU A 31 -5.26 3.85 -0.11
C LEU A 31 -6.49 4.67 -0.52
N MET A 32 -7.40 4.03 -1.23
CA MET A 32 -8.72 4.55 -1.61
C MET A 32 -9.82 3.76 -0.90
N GLY A 33 -10.87 4.46 -0.49
CA GLY A 33 -12.05 3.85 0.12
C GLY A 33 -12.86 4.87 0.91
N HIS A 34 -13.78 4.39 1.74
CA HIS A 34 -14.52 5.26 2.64
C HIS A 34 -13.58 5.84 3.70
N SER A 35 -13.13 7.07 3.50
CA SER A 35 -12.21 7.73 4.42
C SER A 35 -12.52 9.22 4.58
N ARG A 36 -11.91 9.82 5.60
CA ARG A 36 -12.18 11.21 5.99
C ARG A 36 -11.69 12.18 4.89
N PRO A 37 -12.55 13.04 4.33
CA PRO A 37 -12.12 14.07 3.39
C PRO A 37 -11.25 15.13 4.07
N LYS A 38 -10.41 15.82 3.30
CA LYS A 38 -9.43 16.82 3.78
C LYS A 38 -8.44 16.26 4.81
N TYR A 39 -8.20 14.95 4.78
CA TYR A 39 -7.27 14.26 5.66
C TYR A 39 -6.50 13.20 4.88
N ASN A 40 -5.32 13.57 4.35
CA ASN A 40 -4.36 12.67 3.69
C ASN A 40 -4.88 11.77 2.54
N SER A 41 -6.07 12.03 2.00
CA SER A 41 -6.62 11.35 0.81
C SER A 41 -7.11 12.37 -0.21
N ALA A 42 -6.47 12.41 -1.38
CA ALA A 42 -6.90 13.26 -2.50
C ALA A 42 -8.26 12.78 -3.03
N VAL A 43 -8.43 11.46 -3.21
CA VAL A 43 -9.68 10.86 -3.73
C VAL A 43 -10.87 11.23 -2.86
N SER A 44 -10.80 10.99 -1.54
CA SER A 44 -11.91 11.27 -0.63
C SER A 44 -12.21 12.76 -0.53
N THR A 45 -11.18 13.62 -0.62
CA THR A 45 -11.34 15.07 -0.65
C THR A 45 -12.06 15.54 -1.91
N PHE A 46 -11.71 15.00 -3.08
CA PHE A 46 -12.37 15.35 -4.34
C PHE A 46 -13.81 14.84 -4.40
N CYS A 47 -14.06 13.59 -4.00
CA CYS A 47 -15.43 13.06 -3.92
C CYS A 47 -16.32 13.92 -3.01
N TRP A 48 -15.81 14.30 -1.83
CA TRP A 48 -16.54 15.19 -0.91
C TRP A 48 -16.77 16.57 -1.53
N ALA A 49 -15.77 17.16 -2.19
CA ALA A 49 -15.88 18.50 -2.75
C ALA A 49 -16.95 18.56 -3.86
N VAL A 50 -16.93 17.60 -4.78
CA VAL A 50 -17.93 17.49 -5.85
C VAL A 50 -19.33 17.27 -5.29
N ALA A 51 -19.48 16.39 -4.28
CA ALA A 51 -20.77 16.09 -3.69
C ALA A 51 -21.40 17.25 -2.89
N ASN A 52 -20.61 18.25 -2.51
CA ASN A 52 -21.05 19.40 -1.70
C ASN A 52 -20.92 20.74 -2.44
N ASP A 53 -20.68 20.72 -3.76
CA ASP A 53 -20.44 21.93 -4.58
C ASP A 53 -19.32 22.83 -4.03
N GLU A 54 -18.31 22.22 -3.42
CA GLU A 54 -17.18 22.91 -2.79
C GLU A 54 -15.99 23.05 -3.76
N PRO A 55 -15.22 24.15 -3.71
CA PRO A 55 -14.07 24.33 -4.58
C PRO A 55 -12.94 23.36 -4.23
N PHE A 56 -12.24 22.89 -5.26
CA PHE A 56 -11.03 22.07 -5.13
C PHE A 56 -9.98 22.49 -6.16
N THR A 57 -8.71 22.23 -5.84
CA THR A 57 -7.57 22.55 -6.71
C THR A 57 -6.94 21.26 -7.21
N VAL A 58 -6.71 21.19 -8.52
CA VAL A 58 -5.88 20.16 -9.14
C VAL A 58 -4.59 20.83 -9.58
N ASN A 59 -3.48 20.52 -8.91
CA ASN A 59 -2.19 21.15 -9.18
C ASN A 59 -1.61 20.69 -10.52
N ASP A 60 -1.71 19.40 -10.82
CA ASP A 60 -1.24 18.80 -12.05
C ASP A 60 -2.20 17.67 -12.45
N ARG A 61 -2.71 17.73 -13.69
CA ARG A 61 -3.63 16.72 -14.25
C ARG A 61 -2.91 15.56 -14.92
N SER A 62 -1.60 15.70 -15.18
CA SER A 62 -0.76 14.65 -15.76
C SER A 62 -0.18 13.71 -14.70
N THR A 63 -0.36 14.01 -13.41
CA THR A 63 0.09 13.14 -12.32
C THR A 63 -0.73 11.84 -12.32
N GLU A 64 -0.05 10.72 -12.50
CA GLU A 64 -0.62 9.39 -12.31
C GLU A 64 -0.59 9.00 -10.82
N LEU A 65 -1.68 8.40 -10.34
CA LEU A 65 -1.81 7.96 -8.96
C LEU A 65 -2.09 6.46 -8.94
N GLU A 66 -1.19 5.70 -8.35
CA GLU A 66 -1.45 4.32 -7.97
C GLU A 66 -2.32 4.30 -6.71
N LEU A 67 -3.44 3.58 -6.80
CA LEU A 67 -4.43 3.47 -5.74
C LEU A 67 -4.64 2.00 -5.40
N LEU A 68 -4.67 1.70 -4.11
CA LEU A 68 -5.09 0.40 -3.58
C LEU A 68 -6.46 0.57 -2.95
N TYR A 69 -7.42 -0.23 -3.37
CA TYR A 69 -8.74 -0.19 -2.77
C TYR A 69 -8.73 -0.88 -1.41
N ILE A 70 -9.53 -0.35 -0.47
CA ILE A 70 -9.51 -0.81 0.93
C ILE A 70 -9.96 -2.26 1.08
N ASP A 71 -10.89 -2.73 0.24
CA ASP A 71 -11.37 -4.11 0.34
C ASP A 71 -10.28 -5.09 -0.10
N ASP A 72 -9.53 -4.80 -1.16
CA ASP A 72 -8.37 -5.61 -1.59
C ASP A 72 -7.30 -5.68 -0.49
N LEU A 73 -7.01 -4.55 0.17
CA LEU A 73 -6.11 -4.54 1.33
C LEU A 73 -6.61 -5.49 2.42
N VAL A 74 -7.89 -5.43 2.75
CA VAL A 74 -8.49 -6.25 3.80
C VAL A 74 -8.41 -7.73 3.45
N GLU A 75 -8.72 -8.10 2.20
CA GLU A 75 -8.57 -9.47 1.69
C GLU A 75 -7.12 -9.94 1.80
N GLY A 76 -6.15 -9.13 1.36
CA GLY A 76 -4.73 -9.46 1.48
C GLY A 76 -4.25 -9.62 2.93
N MET A 77 -4.84 -8.90 3.89
CA MET A 77 -4.55 -9.09 5.31
C MET A 77 -5.16 -10.39 5.85
N PHE A 78 -6.33 -10.81 5.36
CA PHE A 78 -6.87 -12.13 5.68
C PHE A 78 -5.98 -13.25 5.13
N ASP A 79 -5.52 -13.12 3.88
CA ASP A 79 -4.61 -14.10 3.27
C ASP A 79 -3.32 -14.26 4.09
N LEU A 80 -2.75 -13.15 4.58
CA LEU A 80 -1.57 -13.19 5.46
C LEU A 80 -1.80 -14.00 6.75
N LEU A 81 -2.98 -13.83 7.37
CA LEU A 81 -3.35 -14.56 8.58
C LEU A 81 -3.58 -16.05 8.32
N GLU A 82 -4.02 -16.40 7.12
CA GLU A 82 -4.23 -17.79 6.68
C GLU A 82 -2.98 -18.45 6.07
N GLY A 83 -1.88 -17.70 5.91
CA GLY A 83 -0.64 -18.21 5.30
C GLY A 83 -0.69 -18.31 3.78
N LYS A 84 -1.55 -17.52 3.15
CA LYS A 84 -1.79 -17.46 1.70
C LYS A 84 -1.24 -16.19 1.06
N GLU A 85 -0.45 -15.41 1.80
CA GLU A 85 0.15 -14.19 1.29
C GLU A 85 0.94 -14.46 -0.01
N GLN A 86 0.86 -13.51 -0.95
CA GLN A 86 1.64 -13.56 -2.17
C GLN A 86 2.97 -12.84 -1.97
N HIS A 87 4.02 -13.38 -2.58
CA HIS A 87 5.37 -12.83 -2.49
C HIS A 87 5.76 -12.08 -3.76
N CYS A 88 6.60 -11.06 -3.59
CA CYS A 88 7.08 -10.23 -4.69
C CYS A 88 8.45 -9.62 -4.41
N GLU A 89 9.03 -9.07 -5.48
CA GLU A 89 10.08 -8.07 -5.43
C GLU A 89 9.58 -6.74 -6.00
N PHE A 90 10.29 -5.66 -5.69
CA PHE A 90 9.96 -4.32 -6.22
C PHE A 90 11.06 -3.83 -7.16
N ASP A 91 10.71 -3.55 -8.41
CA ASP A 91 11.57 -2.83 -9.37
C ASP A 91 11.07 -1.39 -9.51
N GLY A 92 11.66 -0.49 -8.73
CA GLY A 92 11.17 0.88 -8.64
C GLY A 92 9.81 0.96 -7.94
N VAL A 93 8.75 1.20 -8.72
CA VAL A 93 7.34 1.19 -8.27
C VAL A 93 6.62 -0.09 -8.67
N ASP A 94 7.19 -0.86 -9.59
CA ASP A 94 6.55 -2.06 -10.12
C ASP A 94 6.63 -3.20 -9.12
N THR A 95 5.49 -3.87 -8.93
CA THR A 95 5.39 -5.08 -8.11
C THR A 95 5.57 -6.30 -9.01
N VAL A 96 6.64 -7.06 -8.79
CA VAL A 96 6.97 -8.25 -9.58
C VAL A 96 6.71 -9.48 -8.74
N LEU A 97 5.67 -10.25 -9.08
CA LEU A 97 5.32 -11.49 -8.38
C LEU A 97 6.46 -12.50 -8.46
N GLN A 98 6.83 -13.06 -7.31
CA GLN A 98 7.92 -14.00 -7.18
C GLN A 98 7.74 -14.85 -5.91
N ASP A 99 7.67 -16.17 -6.05
CA ASP A 99 7.34 -17.09 -4.94
C ASP A 99 8.33 -17.00 -3.76
N ASP A 100 9.62 -16.75 -4.02
CA ASP A 100 10.67 -16.56 -3.02
C ASP A 100 11.01 -15.08 -2.76
N GLY A 101 10.12 -14.18 -3.17
CA GLY A 101 10.27 -12.73 -3.01
C GLY A 101 10.34 -12.32 -1.54
N ARG A 102 11.19 -11.34 -1.25
CA ARG A 102 11.42 -10.83 0.10
C ARG A 102 10.23 -10.06 0.66
N TYR A 103 9.37 -9.53 -0.21
CA TYR A 103 8.22 -8.72 0.17
C TYR A 103 6.93 -9.49 -0.04
N CYS A 104 5.88 -9.03 0.62
CA CYS A 104 4.52 -9.48 0.37
C CYS A 104 3.76 -8.40 -0.42
N CYS A 105 2.81 -8.83 -1.23
CA CYS A 105 1.94 -7.95 -1.99
C CYS A 105 0.49 -8.41 -1.93
N VAL A 106 -0.39 -7.45 -2.20
CA VAL A 106 -1.79 -7.73 -2.51
C VAL A 106 -1.89 -7.64 -4.03
N PRO A 107 -2.14 -8.76 -4.74
CA PRO A 107 -2.32 -8.70 -6.18
C PRO A 107 -3.54 -7.84 -6.48
N MET A 108 -3.35 -6.81 -7.30
CA MET A 108 -4.47 -6.00 -7.78
C MET A 108 -5.23 -6.83 -8.83
N THR A 109 -6.56 -6.92 -8.69
CA THR A 109 -7.47 -7.57 -9.66
C THR A 109 -7.76 -6.70 -10.87
#